data_AF-A0A842LIX3-F1
#
_entry.id   AF-A0A842LIX3-F1
#
_cell.length_a   1.000
_cell.length_b   1.000
_cell.length_c   1.000
_cell.angle_alpha   90.00
_cell.angle_beta   90.00
_cell.angle_gamma   90.00
#
_symmetry.space_group_name_H-M   'P 1'
#
loop_
_entity.id
_entity.type
_entity.pdbx_description
1 polymer ?
#
loop_
_entity_poly.entity_id
_entity_poly.type
_entity_poly.pdbx_seq_one_letter_code
_entity_poly.pdbx_strand_id
1 'polypeptide(L)' 'MNKKIKKILVCPQCGSSDLYYEAGLLTGYKYHCKRCNYIGPFVIEIDVELEQDKK' A
#
# COMPACT_ATOMS: atom_id res chain seq x y z
N MET A 1 -17.42 21.59 0.48
CA MET A 1 -16.53 20.80 1.35
C MET A 1 -15.54 20.09 0.44
N ASN A 2 -14.24 20.42 0.50
CA ASN A 2 -13.22 19.74 -0.32
C ASN A 2 -12.69 18.52 0.44
N LYS A 3 -13.17 17.32 0.10
CA LYS A 3 -12.61 16.05 0.56
C LYS A 3 -11.27 15.82 -0.16
N LYS A 4 -10.21 15.53 0.59
CA LYS A 4 -8.92 15.12 0.02
C LYS A 4 -8.86 13.60 -0.02
N ILE A 5 -8.82 13.05 -1.22
CA ILE A 5 -8.65 11.61 -1.44
C ILE A 5 -7.16 11.33 -1.59
N LYS A 6 -6.64 10.34 -0.85
CA LYS A 6 -5.28 9.82 -0.97
C LYS A 6 -5.34 8.36 -1.40
N LYS A 7 -4.51 7.97 -2.37
CA LYS A 7 -4.32 6.57 -2.76
C LYS A 7 -3.26 5.93 -1.87
N ILE A 8 -3.55 4.73 -1.37
CA ILE A 8 -2.59 3.89 -0.64
C ILE A 8 -2.60 2.45 -1.17
N LEU A 9 -1.45 1.78 -1.04
CA LEU A 9 -1.30 0.37 -1.39
C LEU A 9 -1.47 -0.50 -0.14
N VAL A 10 -2.22 -1.59 -0.26
CA VAL A 10 -2.44 -2.55 0.83
C VAL A 10 -2.16 -3.98 0.39
N CYS A 11 -1.73 -4.80 1.36
CA CYS A 11 -1.44 -6.21 1.18
C CYS A 11 -2.72 -6.98 0.83
N PRO A 12 -2.73 -7.80 -0.24
CA PRO A 12 -3.90 -8.56 -0.63
C PRO A 12 -4.25 -9.68 0.36
N GLN A 13 -3.30 -10.09 1.21
CA GLN A 13 -3.49 -11.21 2.14
C GLN A 13 -3.98 -10.76 3.53
N CYS A 14 -3.55 -9.60 4.02
CA CYS A 14 -3.90 -9.14 5.38
C CYS A 14 -4.46 -7.71 5.45
N GLY A 15 -4.55 -7.00 4.32
CA GLY A 15 -5.06 -5.62 4.26
C GLY A 15 -4.13 -4.55 4.85
N SER A 16 -2.94 -4.92 5.34
CA SER A 16 -1.99 -3.94 5.86
C SER A 16 -1.38 -3.06 4.77
N SER A 17 -1.19 -1.77 5.04
CA SER A 17 -0.42 -0.84 4.21
C SER A 17 1.10 -0.86 4.49
N ASP A 18 1.55 -1.67 5.45
CA ASP A 18 2.98 -1.86 5.76
C ASP A 18 3.67 -2.77 4.74
N LEU A 19 3.83 -2.26 3.51
CA LEU A 19 4.52 -2.90 2.40
C LEU A 19 5.86 -2.22 2.15
N TYR A 20 6.87 -2.97 1.74
CA TYR A 20 8.13 -2.43 1.24
C TYR A 20 8.57 -3.13 -0.05
N TYR A 21 9.43 -2.45 -0.80
CA TYR A 21 9.91 -2.95 -2.07
C TYR A 21 11.04 -3.96 -1.87
N GLU A 22 10.83 -5.20 -2.29
CA GLU A 22 11.85 -6.22 -2.31
C GLU A 22 12.43 -6.23 -3.73
N ALA A 23 13.58 -5.57 -3.91
CA ALA A 23 14.12 -5.20 -5.20
C ALA A 23 14.24 -6.37 -6.19
N GLY A 24 13.72 -6.18 -7.40
CA GLY A 24 13.88 -7.11 -8.51
C GLY A 24 13.86 -6.39 -9.85
N LEU A 25 14.74 -5.40 -10.07
CA LEU A 25 14.79 -4.58 -11.30
C LEU A 25 14.84 -5.41 -12.62
N LEU A 26 15.21 -6.69 -12.54
CA LEU A 26 15.16 -7.64 -13.67
C LEU A 26 13.82 -8.37 -13.82
N THR A 27 13.07 -8.59 -12.74
CA THR A 27 11.83 -9.41 -12.72
C THR A 27 10.56 -8.61 -12.42
N GLY A 28 10.65 -7.28 -12.38
CA GLY A 28 9.54 -6.40 -12.05
C GLY A 28 9.37 -6.15 -10.55
N TYR A 29 8.32 -5.41 -10.20
CA TYR A 29 8.13 -4.94 -8.84
C TYR A 29 7.65 -6.07 -7.92
N LYS A 30 8.36 -6.35 -6.81
CA LYS A 30 7.90 -7.24 -5.73
C LYS A 30 7.72 -6.46 -4.43
N TYR A 31 6.61 -6.70 -3.76
CA TYR A 31 6.27 -6.12 -2.47
C TYR A 31 6.36 -7.19 -1.38
N HIS A 32 6.97 -6.84 -0.26
CA HIS A 32 6.96 -7.65 0.95
C HIS A 32 6.14 -6.94 2.05
N CYS A 33 5.15 -7.64 2.58
CA CYS A 33 4.36 -7.18 3.73
C CYS A 33 5.07 -7.48 5.05
N LYS A 34 5.27 -6.45 5.86
CA LYS A 34 5.89 -6.57 7.20
C LYS A 34 4.99 -7.28 8.22
N ARG A 35 3.69 -7.44 7.95
CA ARG A 35 2.72 -8.03 8.90
C ARG A 35 2.49 -9.52 8.70
N CYS A 36 2.24 -9.95 7.46
CA CYS A 36 1.90 -11.36 7.17
C CYS A 36 2.95 -12.09 6.32
N ASN A 37 4.07 -11.44 6.03
CA ASN A 37 5.15 -12.01 5.23
C ASN A 37 4.76 -12.36 3.77
N TYR A 38 3.67 -11.79 3.25
CA TYR A 38 3.33 -11.88 1.83
C TYR A 38 4.44 -11.26 0.99
N ILE A 39 4.92 -11.98 -0.02
CA ILE A 39 5.92 -11.52 -1.00
C ILE A 39 5.34 -11.76 -2.39
N GLY A 40 5.13 -10.69 -3.16
CA GLY A 40 4.57 -10.82 -4.50
C GLY A 40 4.41 -9.51 -5.24
N PRO A 41 4.10 -9.56 -6.54
CA PRO A 41 3.94 -8.37 -7.37
C PRO A 41 2.59 -7.69 -7.18
N PHE A 42 1.60 -8.37 -6.61
CA PHE A 42 0.23 -7.86 -6.48
C PHE A 42 0.02 -7.08 -5.18
N VAL A 43 -0.66 -5.95 -5.30
CA VAL A 43 -1.12 -5.06 -4.22
C VAL A 43 -2.51 -4.54 -4.57
N ILE A 44 -3.28 -4.12 -3.56
CA ILE A 44 -4.59 -3.47 -3.77
C ILE A 44 -4.40 -1.98 -3.58
N GLU A 45 -4.83 -1.18 -4.55
CA GLU A 45 -4.89 0.28 -4.44
C GLU A 45 -6.26 0.68 -3.89
N ILE A 46 -6.28 1.49 -2.83
CA ILE A 46 -7.50 2.03 -2.23
C ILE A 46 -7.44 3.55 -2.10
N ASP A 47 -8.59 4.18 -2.34
CA ASP A 47 -8.82 5.60 -2.11
C ASP A 47 -9.29 5.83 -0.67
N VAL A 48 -8.52 6.57 0.13
CA VAL A 48 -8.87 6.97 1.50
C VAL A 48 -9.15 8.46 1.58
N GLU A 49 -10.29 8.84 2.16
CA GLU A 49 -10.59 10.24 2.48
C GLU A 49 -9.80 10.66 3.72
N LEU A 50 -8.97 11.69 3.56
CA LEU A 50 -8.24 12.31 4.66
C LEU A 50 -9.07 13.48 5.19
N GLU A 51 -9.49 13.38 6.45
CA GLU A 51 -9.92 14.53 7.22
C GLU A 51 -8.66 15.35 7.54
N GLN A 52 -8.64 16.61 7.10
CA GLN A 52 -7.51 17.48 7.41
C GLN A 52 -7.57 17.84 8.89
N ASP A 53 -6.74 17.22 9.73
CA ASP A 53 -6.42 17.75 11.06
C ASP A 53 -5.94 19.20 10.89
N LYS A 54 -6.80 20.14 11.31
CA LYS A 54 -6.42 21.54 11.48
C LYS A 54 -5.38 21.59 12.59
N LYS A 55 -4.09 21.69 12.22
CA LYS A 55 -3.05 22.17 13.12
C LYS A 55 -3.05 23.69 13.15
#